data_AF-A0A6I2SYL4-F1
#
_entry.id   AF-A0A6I2SYL4-F1
#
_cell.length_a   1.000
_cell.length_b   1.000
_cell.length_c   1.000
_cell.angle_alpha   90.00
_cell.angle_beta   90.00
_cell.angle_gamma   90.00
#
_symmetry.space_group_name_H-M   'P 1'
#
loop_
_entity.id
_entity.type
_entity.pdbx_description
1 polymer ?
#
loop_
_entity_poly.entity_id
_entity_poly.type
_entity_poly.pdbx_seq_one_letter_code
_entity_poly.pdbx_strand_id
1 'polypeptide(L)'
;MRNWPGYVAALLLVLLPASVSAALQLIYPVEKSWVYRSDYLILKTNDPAVNGIKITVNGIDSDIMQIGSPEYRRAFQDLLIVQPVWDKGKNTLLVEGFSGTQKVQSVATEIFYNPSGDTKLIPQGFIKNTLHTDEDEKLCAHCHSKTPASAKNGSATGSSNCGTCHKKMLEVAYPHEPVKSLTCSYCHSSSGTPRYKVGKRDAPLCFECHADKEADIKKFTYPHGPVAAGYCEICHDPHGTEYPAFMRRPINEVCLSCHEKIAKSPHVVRSSGSEGHPLSGRKDISPKRKGKELSCASCHDPHGGVVRYFLVSRSAERMALCQFCHAK
;
A
#
# COMPACT_ATOMS: atom_id res chain seq x y z
N MET A 1 -52.27 -10.71 71.21
CA MET A 1 -50.95 -10.59 70.55
C MET A 1 -50.96 -11.63 69.42
N ARG A 2 -50.88 -11.34 68.13
CA ARG A 2 -50.12 -10.32 67.40
C ARG A 2 -50.72 -10.27 65.97
N ASN A 3 -51.13 -9.09 65.51
CA ASN A 3 -51.60 -8.85 64.14
C ASN A 3 -50.43 -8.99 63.15
N TRP A 4 -50.63 -9.68 62.02
CA TRP A 4 -49.73 -9.64 60.87
C TRP A 4 -50.46 -8.99 59.68
N PRO A 5 -50.02 -7.82 59.19
CA PRO A 5 -50.55 -7.25 57.96
C PRO A 5 -49.91 -7.96 56.76
N GLY A 6 -50.74 -8.28 55.76
CA GLY A 6 -50.28 -8.80 54.47
C GLY A 6 -49.50 -7.74 53.71
N TYR A 7 -48.24 -8.03 53.39
CA TYR A 7 -47.45 -7.24 52.46
C TYR A 7 -47.63 -7.81 51.06
N VAL A 8 -48.41 -7.12 50.23
CA VAL A 8 -48.38 -7.30 48.78
C VAL A 8 -47.10 -6.63 48.29
N ALA A 9 -46.08 -7.43 47.98
CA ALA A 9 -44.86 -6.94 47.34
C ALA A 9 -45.19 -6.59 45.89
N ALA A 10 -45.40 -5.30 45.61
CA ALA A 10 -45.46 -4.79 44.26
C ALA A 10 -44.06 -4.94 43.62
N LEU A 11 -43.91 -5.93 42.74
CA LEU A 11 -42.77 -6.02 41.83
C LEU A 11 -42.86 -4.83 40.85
N LEU A 12 -42.17 -3.75 41.19
CA LEU A 12 -41.81 -2.70 40.25
C LEU A 12 -40.76 -3.28 39.29
N LEU A 13 -41.26 -3.89 38.21
CA LEU A 13 -40.45 -4.18 37.03
C LEU A 13 -40.08 -2.84 36.38
N VAL A 14 -38.96 -2.28 36.80
CA VAL A 14 -38.29 -1.20 36.08
C VAL A 14 -37.79 -1.80 34.77
N LEU A 15 -38.58 -1.66 33.71
CA LEU A 15 -38.13 -1.82 32.34
C LEU A 15 -37.08 -0.73 32.07
N LEU A 16 -35.81 -1.06 32.29
CA LEU A 16 -34.71 -0.29 31.74
C LEU A 16 -34.83 -0.36 30.21
N PRO A 17 -34.86 0.78 29.49
CA PRO A 17 -34.78 0.74 28.05
C PRO A 17 -33.37 0.23 27.69
N ALA A 18 -33.30 -1.01 27.23
CA ALA A 18 -32.15 -1.49 26.50
C ALA A 18 -32.10 -0.76 25.16
N SER A 19 -31.31 0.31 25.09
CA SER A 19 -30.77 0.82 23.83
C SER A 19 -29.54 1.64 24.13
N VAL A 20 -28.43 0.93 24.33
CA VAL A 20 -27.15 1.49 23.88
C VAL A 20 -27.34 1.68 22.38
N SER A 21 -27.69 2.91 21.95
CA SER A 21 -27.70 3.26 20.53
C SER A 21 -26.28 3.00 20.04
N ALA A 22 -26.14 1.92 19.29
CA ALA A 22 -24.84 1.48 18.87
C ALA A 22 -24.44 2.38 17.69
N ALA A 23 -23.50 3.28 17.95
CA ALA A 23 -23.07 4.28 16.97
C ALA A 23 -22.31 3.60 15.80
N LEU A 24 -22.44 4.20 14.61
CA LEU A 24 -21.60 3.90 13.46
C LEU A 24 -20.13 3.96 13.87
N GLN A 25 -19.42 2.86 13.66
CA GLN A 25 -18.02 2.73 14.04
C GLN A 25 -17.14 2.69 12.80
N LEU A 26 -16.11 3.55 12.80
CA LEU A 26 -15.03 3.55 11.82
C LEU A 26 -13.98 2.53 12.25
N ILE A 27 -14.00 1.34 11.64
CA ILE A 27 -12.98 0.30 11.86
C ILE A 27 -11.68 0.70 11.17
N TYR A 28 -11.78 1.22 9.94
CA TYR A 28 -10.62 1.65 9.18
C TYR A 28 -11.02 2.64 8.08
N PRO A 29 -10.33 3.79 7.91
CA PRO A 29 -9.44 4.38 8.89
C PRO A 29 -10.19 4.84 10.14
N VAL A 30 -9.59 4.66 11.31
CA VAL A 30 -10.16 5.17 12.56
C VAL A 30 -10.14 6.70 12.58
N GLU A 31 -10.92 7.31 13.46
CA GLU A 31 -10.98 8.76 13.60
C GLU A 31 -9.60 9.40 13.82
N LYS A 32 -9.36 10.56 13.20
CA LYS A 32 -8.09 11.30 13.30
C LYS A 32 -6.88 10.40 13.06
N SER A 33 -6.92 9.59 12.02
CA SER A 33 -5.82 8.70 11.66
C SER A 33 -5.24 9.01 10.29
N TRP A 34 -4.01 8.57 10.06
CA TRP A 34 -3.34 8.71 8.78
C TRP A 34 -3.08 7.37 8.12
N VAL A 35 -3.07 7.42 6.79
CA VAL A 35 -2.89 6.26 5.92
C VAL A 35 -1.95 6.61 4.76
N TYR A 36 -1.12 5.65 4.33
CA TYR A 36 -0.20 5.82 3.20
C TYR A 36 -0.55 4.95 1.99
N ARG A 37 -1.23 3.84 2.22
CA ARG A 37 -1.89 3.00 1.21
C ARG A 37 -3.26 2.66 1.80
N SER A 38 -4.30 3.40 1.43
CA SER A 38 -5.65 3.13 1.94
C SER A 38 -6.62 3.07 0.81
N ASP A 39 -6.78 1.85 0.31
CA ASP A 39 -7.78 1.51 -0.69
C ASP A 39 -9.13 1.19 -0.03
N TYR A 40 -9.27 1.30 1.31
CA TYR A 40 -10.48 0.86 2.01
C TYR A 40 -10.98 1.85 3.06
N LEU A 41 -12.31 1.90 3.18
CA LEU A 41 -13.07 2.42 4.30
C LEU A 41 -14.00 1.29 4.78
N ILE A 42 -13.82 0.87 6.04
CA ILE A 42 -14.50 -0.23 6.70
C ILE A 42 -15.31 0.36 7.85
N LEU A 43 -16.62 0.16 7.77
CA LEU A 43 -17.61 0.67 8.69
C LEU A 43 -18.32 -0.51 9.34
N LYS A 44 -18.64 -0.39 10.63
CA LYS A 44 -19.56 -1.30 11.32
C LYS A 44 -20.76 -0.49 11.78
N THR A 45 -21.97 -0.89 11.38
CA THR A 45 -23.16 -0.08 11.70
C THR A 45 -23.58 -0.23 13.15
N ASN A 46 -23.33 -1.41 13.75
CA ASN A 46 -23.75 -1.81 15.09
C ASN A 46 -25.27 -1.73 15.38
N ASP A 47 -26.07 -1.19 14.46
CA ASP A 47 -27.51 -1.00 14.59
C ASP A 47 -28.25 -1.72 13.44
N PRO A 48 -29.06 -2.75 13.75
CA PRO A 48 -29.86 -3.47 12.76
C PRO A 48 -30.93 -2.61 12.06
N ALA A 49 -31.29 -1.43 12.59
CA ALA A 49 -32.21 -0.51 11.95
C ALA A 49 -31.56 0.25 10.78
N VAL A 50 -30.22 0.35 10.77
CA VAL A 50 -29.48 0.97 9.68
C VAL A 50 -29.49 0.04 8.46
N ASN A 51 -30.10 0.51 7.37
CA ASN A 51 -30.23 -0.20 6.10
C ASN A 51 -29.67 0.57 4.91
N GLY A 52 -29.29 1.85 5.10
CA GLY A 52 -28.60 2.66 4.09
C GLY A 52 -27.39 3.39 4.67
N ILE A 53 -26.33 3.54 3.87
CA ILE A 53 -25.14 4.34 4.23
C ILE A 53 -24.84 5.33 3.10
N LYS A 54 -24.61 6.59 3.46
CA LYS A 54 -24.06 7.60 2.56
C LYS A 54 -22.70 8.05 3.08
N ILE A 55 -21.74 8.21 2.16
CA ILE A 55 -20.38 8.63 2.49
C ILE A 55 -20.06 9.89 1.71
N THR A 56 -19.59 10.90 2.41
CA THR A 56 -19.16 12.17 1.84
C THR A 56 -17.68 12.36 2.11
N VAL A 57 -16.88 12.52 1.06
CA VAL A 57 -15.44 12.81 1.17
C VAL A 57 -15.17 14.17 0.55
N ASN A 58 -14.59 15.10 1.32
CA ASN A 58 -14.29 16.47 0.86
C ASN A 58 -15.51 17.19 0.24
N GLY A 59 -16.71 16.92 0.73
CA GLY A 59 -17.97 17.49 0.23
C GLY A 59 -18.56 16.80 -1.01
N ILE A 60 -17.94 15.73 -1.49
CA ILE A 60 -18.47 14.91 -2.59
C ILE A 60 -19.23 13.73 -2.00
N ASP A 61 -20.54 13.68 -2.26
CA ASP A 61 -21.44 12.64 -1.77
C ASP A 61 -21.40 11.38 -2.65
N SER A 62 -21.47 10.22 -2.01
CA SER A 62 -21.84 8.96 -2.66
C SER A 62 -23.37 8.86 -2.82
N ASP A 63 -23.81 7.94 -3.68
CA ASP A 63 -25.18 7.41 -3.58
C ASP A 63 -25.40 6.71 -2.23
N ILE A 64 -26.67 6.58 -1.82
CA ILE A 64 -27.02 5.80 -0.62
C ILE A 64 -26.88 4.31 -0.95
N MET A 65 -25.90 3.67 -0.33
CA MET A 65 -25.65 2.23 -0.45
C MET A 65 -26.61 1.47 0.44
N GLN A 66 -27.43 0.60 -0.17
CA GLN A 66 -28.38 -0.24 0.56
C GLN A 66 -27.66 -1.48 1.12
N ILE A 67 -27.68 -1.63 2.44
CA ILE A 67 -27.04 -2.71 3.20
C ILE A 67 -28.03 -3.52 4.05
N GLY A 68 -29.33 -3.25 3.89
CA GLY A 68 -30.40 -3.89 4.66
C GLY A 68 -30.88 -5.24 4.16
N SER A 69 -30.47 -5.69 2.97
CA SER A 69 -31.04 -6.93 2.40
C SER A 69 -30.61 -8.18 3.18
N PRO A 70 -31.47 -9.21 3.26
CA PRO A 70 -31.10 -10.47 3.91
C PRO A 70 -29.85 -11.11 3.31
N GLU A 71 -29.66 -10.98 1.99
CA GLU A 71 -28.48 -11.49 1.27
C GLU A 71 -27.22 -10.75 1.70
N TYR A 72 -27.28 -9.42 1.81
CA TYR A 72 -26.15 -8.60 2.25
C TYR A 72 -25.77 -8.96 3.68
N ARG A 73 -26.74 -9.00 4.60
CA ARG A 73 -26.49 -9.30 6.01
C ARG A 73 -25.96 -10.71 6.23
N ARG A 74 -26.32 -11.66 5.37
CA ARG A 74 -25.73 -13.01 5.40
C ARG A 74 -24.25 -13.00 5.00
N ALA A 75 -23.87 -12.16 4.04
CA ALA A 75 -22.52 -12.10 3.52
C ALA A 75 -21.57 -11.22 4.36
N PHE A 76 -22.04 -10.05 4.79
CA PHE A 76 -21.21 -9.00 5.41
C PHE A 76 -21.66 -8.63 6.82
N GLN A 77 -22.73 -9.25 7.34
CA GLN A 77 -23.31 -8.91 8.65
C GLN A 77 -23.69 -7.43 8.71
N ASP A 78 -23.06 -6.68 9.62
CA ASP A 78 -23.24 -5.24 9.83
C ASP A 78 -22.01 -4.43 9.36
N LEU A 79 -21.14 -5.04 8.54
CA LEU A 79 -19.96 -4.40 7.98
C LEU A 79 -20.25 -3.85 6.58
N LEU A 80 -19.69 -2.69 6.28
CA LEU A 80 -19.59 -2.12 4.93
C LEU A 80 -18.13 -1.85 4.61
N ILE A 81 -17.64 -2.39 3.49
CA ILE A 81 -16.26 -2.24 3.01
C ILE A 81 -16.32 -1.59 1.63
N VAL A 82 -15.76 -0.38 1.51
CA VAL A 82 -15.76 0.40 0.27
C VAL A 82 -14.37 0.98 -0.01
N GLN A 83 -14.15 1.49 -1.22
CA GLN A 83 -12.87 2.06 -1.64
C GLN A 83 -13.03 3.55 -1.99
N PRO A 84 -12.85 4.47 -1.03
CA PRO A 84 -12.90 5.90 -1.32
C PRO A 84 -11.62 6.37 -2.02
N VAL A 85 -11.75 7.48 -2.76
CA VAL A 85 -10.61 8.21 -3.32
C VAL A 85 -10.21 9.31 -2.34
N TRP A 86 -8.94 9.35 -1.95
CA TRP A 86 -8.40 10.35 -1.03
C TRP A 86 -7.52 11.36 -1.76
N ASP A 87 -7.72 12.64 -1.45
CA ASP A 87 -6.81 13.69 -1.85
C ASP A 87 -5.55 13.67 -0.97
N LYS A 88 -4.40 14.02 -1.54
CA LYS A 88 -3.14 14.09 -0.77
C LYS A 88 -3.28 15.13 0.35
N GLY A 89 -2.99 14.71 1.58
CA GLY A 89 -3.08 15.55 2.77
C GLY A 89 -4.35 15.29 3.56
N LYS A 90 -4.98 16.36 4.06
CA LYS A 90 -6.11 16.28 4.97
C LYS A 90 -7.42 16.13 4.19
N ASN A 91 -8.22 15.12 4.56
CA ASN A 91 -9.54 14.85 3.98
C ASN A 91 -10.61 14.91 5.06
N THR A 92 -11.76 15.50 4.75
CA THR A 92 -12.95 15.43 5.60
C THR A 92 -13.80 14.23 5.20
N LEU A 93 -14.24 13.46 6.19
CA LEU A 93 -15.09 12.29 6.02
C LEU A 93 -16.36 12.48 6.84
N LEU A 94 -17.51 12.33 6.19
CA LEU A 94 -18.81 12.23 6.85
C LEU A 94 -19.47 10.94 6.40
N VAL A 95 -19.90 10.12 7.36
CA VAL A 95 -20.66 8.90 7.12
C VAL A 95 -22.02 9.05 7.80
N GLU A 96 -23.09 8.88 7.03
CA GLU A 96 -24.47 9.00 7.50
C GLU A 96 -25.18 7.65 7.34
N GLY A 97 -25.83 7.19 8.41
CA GLY A 97 -26.62 5.96 8.45
C GLY A 97 -28.10 6.25 8.42
N PHE A 98 -28.82 5.48 7.61
CA PHE A 98 -30.23 5.66 7.32
C PHE A 98 -31.04 4.43 7.70
N SER A 99 -32.26 4.67 8.19
CA SER A 99 -33.33 3.67 8.29
C SER A 99 -34.44 4.08 7.33
N GLY A 100 -34.50 3.41 6.18
CA GLY A 100 -35.31 3.86 5.05
C GLY A 100 -34.75 5.17 4.51
N THR A 101 -35.55 6.23 4.54
CA THR A 101 -35.14 7.59 4.11
C THR A 101 -34.69 8.48 5.27
N GLN A 102 -34.91 8.06 6.51
CA GLN A 102 -34.59 8.86 7.69
C GLN A 102 -33.14 8.64 8.10
N LYS A 103 -32.37 9.72 8.22
CA LYS A 103 -31.05 9.68 8.86
C LYS A 103 -31.21 9.39 10.35
N VAL A 104 -30.57 8.33 10.82
CA VAL A 104 -30.64 7.88 12.23
C VAL A 104 -29.31 8.05 12.95
N GLN A 105 -28.19 8.04 12.24
CA GLN A 105 -26.86 8.14 12.82
C GLN A 105 -25.90 8.88 11.88
N SER A 106 -24.85 9.48 12.42
CA SER A 106 -23.77 10.06 11.62
C SER A 106 -22.46 10.13 12.39
N VAL A 107 -21.35 9.95 11.70
CA VAL A 107 -19.99 10.18 12.22
C VAL A 107 -19.23 11.07 11.25
N ALA A 108 -18.54 12.08 11.77
CA ALA A 108 -17.73 13.00 11.00
C ALA A 108 -16.31 13.03 11.56
N THR A 109 -15.31 12.89 10.71
CA THR A 109 -13.90 12.89 11.11
C THR A 109 -13.00 13.42 10.01
N GLU A 110 -11.71 13.44 10.29
CA GLU A 110 -10.68 13.84 9.34
C GLU A 110 -9.67 12.70 9.21
N ILE A 111 -9.32 12.37 7.97
CA ILE A 111 -8.33 11.35 7.62
C ILE A 111 -7.18 12.02 6.88
N PHE A 112 -5.94 11.69 7.25
CA PHE A 112 -4.77 12.22 6.57
C PHE A 112 -4.17 11.19 5.61
N TYR A 113 -4.21 11.46 4.31
CA TYR A 113 -3.64 10.59 3.29
C TYR A 113 -2.23 11.06 2.88
N ASN A 114 -1.23 10.23 3.18
CA ASN A 114 0.17 10.50 2.88
C ASN A 114 0.80 9.37 2.03
N PRO A 115 0.68 9.43 0.70
CA PRO A 115 1.23 8.39 -0.17
C PRO A 115 2.77 8.30 -0.14
N SER A 116 3.47 9.31 0.40
CA SER A 116 4.93 9.26 0.55
C SER A 116 5.39 8.33 1.68
N GLY A 117 4.54 8.11 2.68
CA GLY A 117 4.91 7.42 3.92
C GLY A 117 5.87 8.18 4.82
N ASP A 118 6.29 9.40 4.47
CA ASP A 118 7.16 10.23 5.32
C ASP A 118 6.39 10.71 6.56
N THR A 119 6.77 10.17 7.72
CA THR A 119 6.10 10.45 9.00
C THR A 119 6.29 11.90 9.44
N LYS A 120 7.26 12.64 8.90
CA LYS A 120 7.48 14.06 9.19
C LYS A 120 6.38 14.96 8.65
N LEU A 121 5.64 14.50 7.64
CA LEU A 121 4.54 15.23 7.02
C LEU A 121 3.21 15.04 7.74
N ILE A 122 3.16 14.21 8.79
CA ILE A 122 1.92 13.89 9.50
C ILE A 122 1.61 15.00 10.53
N PRO A 123 0.44 15.65 10.46
CA PRO A 123 0.06 16.67 11.42
C PRO A 123 -0.10 16.10 12.84
N GLN A 124 0.14 16.93 13.85
CA GLN A 124 -0.13 16.56 15.25
C GLN A 124 -1.59 16.16 15.44
N GLY A 125 -1.82 15.14 16.25
CA GLY A 125 -3.15 14.58 16.53
C GLY A 125 -3.60 13.47 15.57
N PHE A 126 -2.84 13.19 14.48
CA PHE A 126 -3.13 12.06 13.61
C PHE A 126 -2.34 10.81 14.02
N ILE A 127 -3.05 9.73 14.35
CA ILE A 127 -2.43 8.44 14.73
C ILE A 127 -2.23 7.53 13.51
N LYS A 128 -1.21 6.67 13.55
CA LYS A 128 -1.00 5.69 12.48
C LYS A 128 -2.11 4.65 12.53
N ASN A 129 -2.85 4.53 11.44
CA ASN A 129 -3.90 3.56 11.34
C ASN A 129 -3.37 2.16 11.01
N THR A 130 -3.87 1.13 11.69
CA THR A 130 -3.45 -0.27 11.53
C THR A 130 -4.67 -1.17 11.61
N LEU A 131 -5.04 -1.85 10.51
CA LEU A 131 -6.16 -2.81 10.50
C LEU A 131 -5.82 -4.15 11.15
N HIS A 132 -4.57 -4.59 11.06
CA HIS A 132 -4.13 -5.90 11.56
C HIS A 132 -3.77 -5.85 13.05
N THR A 133 -4.76 -5.50 13.87
CA THR A 133 -4.73 -5.58 15.33
C THR A 133 -5.45 -6.84 15.82
N ASP A 134 -5.20 -7.26 17.05
CA ASP A 134 -5.89 -8.44 17.62
C ASP A 134 -7.41 -8.19 17.74
N GLU A 135 -7.81 -6.94 18.02
CA GLU A 135 -9.19 -6.50 18.16
C GLU A 135 -9.92 -6.52 16.80
N ASP A 136 -9.36 -5.86 15.78
CA ASP A 136 -9.99 -5.74 14.47
C ASP A 136 -10.04 -7.09 13.75
N GLU A 137 -9.00 -7.93 13.90
CA GLU A 137 -8.97 -9.24 13.25
C GLU A 137 -10.05 -10.19 13.77
N LYS A 138 -10.44 -10.08 15.04
CA LYS A 138 -11.54 -10.84 15.63
C LYS A 138 -12.85 -10.55 14.94
N LEU A 139 -13.10 -9.30 14.52
CA LEU A 139 -14.31 -8.92 13.79
C LEU A 139 -14.45 -9.68 12.47
N CYS A 140 -13.33 -9.91 11.78
CA CYS A 140 -13.32 -10.57 10.48
C CYS A 140 -13.05 -12.09 10.56
N ALA A 141 -12.59 -12.61 11.70
CA ALA A 141 -12.16 -14.00 11.85
C ALA A 141 -13.31 -15.02 11.73
N HIS A 142 -14.54 -14.57 11.95
CA HIS A 142 -15.73 -15.41 11.80
C HIS A 142 -16.00 -15.80 10.33
N CYS A 143 -15.64 -14.93 9.37
CA CYS A 143 -15.90 -15.15 7.94
C CYS A 143 -14.66 -15.62 7.16
N HIS A 144 -13.47 -15.15 7.54
CA HIS A 144 -12.23 -15.45 6.80
C HIS A 144 -11.09 -15.90 7.74
N SER A 145 -10.40 -16.99 7.35
CA SER A 145 -9.13 -17.35 7.96
C SER A 145 -8.03 -16.41 7.49
N LYS A 146 -7.28 -15.84 8.44
CA LYS A 146 -6.13 -14.95 8.23
C LYS A 146 -4.79 -15.65 8.47
N THR A 147 -4.78 -16.97 8.56
CA THR A 147 -3.53 -17.73 8.64
C THR A 147 -2.87 -17.74 7.26
N PRO A 148 -1.72 -17.07 7.08
CA PRO A 148 -1.04 -17.11 5.80
C PRO A 148 -0.54 -18.54 5.56
N ALA A 149 -0.68 -19.01 4.33
CA ALA A 149 -0.20 -20.32 3.95
C ALA A 149 1.32 -20.38 4.11
N SER A 150 1.81 -21.18 5.07
CA SER A 150 3.24 -21.43 5.22
C SER A 150 3.73 -22.33 4.09
N ALA A 151 3.93 -21.78 2.90
CA ALA A 151 4.58 -22.52 1.83
C ALA A 151 6.09 -22.57 2.10
N LYS A 152 6.53 -23.48 2.99
CA LYS A 152 7.95 -23.81 3.14
C LYS A 152 8.48 -24.69 2.01
N ASN A 153 7.63 -25.24 1.15
CA ASN A 153 8.02 -26.02 -0.03
C ASN A 153 6.83 -26.14 -0.98
N GLY A 154 6.84 -25.41 -2.10
CA GLY A 154 6.22 -25.75 -3.39
C GLY A 154 4.75 -26.20 -3.50
N SER A 155 4.00 -26.33 -2.41
CA SER A 155 2.59 -26.73 -2.41
C SER A 155 1.77 -25.56 -1.90
N ALA A 156 1.21 -24.80 -2.85
CA ALA A 156 0.15 -23.83 -2.58
C ALA A 156 -1.16 -24.58 -2.24
N THR A 157 -1.15 -25.37 -1.17
CA THR A 157 -2.34 -25.93 -0.56
C THR A 157 -2.52 -25.27 0.80
N GLY A 158 -2.77 -23.97 0.76
CA GLY A 158 -3.12 -23.17 1.92
C GLY A 158 -3.83 -21.92 1.44
N SER A 159 -5.09 -21.78 1.85
CA SER A 159 -6.01 -20.69 1.56
C SER A 159 -5.55 -19.36 2.16
N SER A 160 -4.46 -18.79 1.64
CA SER A 160 -4.08 -17.43 1.98
C SER A 160 -5.15 -16.47 1.42
N ASN A 161 -6.10 -16.07 2.27
CA ASN A 161 -7.17 -15.14 1.91
C ASN A 161 -6.70 -13.68 1.89
N CYS A 162 -5.40 -13.40 2.02
CA CYS A 162 -4.86 -12.04 1.97
C CYS A 162 -5.29 -11.31 0.68
N GLY A 163 -5.37 -12.05 -0.43
CA GLY A 163 -5.80 -11.53 -1.73
C GLY A 163 -7.26 -11.08 -1.81
N THR A 164 -8.14 -11.51 -0.90
CA THR A 164 -9.54 -11.06 -0.90
C THR A 164 -9.65 -9.59 -0.50
N CYS A 165 -8.82 -9.16 0.46
CA CYS A 165 -8.77 -7.78 0.95
C CYS A 165 -7.62 -6.97 0.35
N HIS A 166 -6.58 -7.57 -0.22
CA HIS A 166 -5.46 -6.86 -0.84
C HIS A 166 -5.42 -7.05 -2.36
N LYS A 167 -6.58 -7.26 -2.99
CA LYS A 167 -6.72 -7.60 -4.42
C LYS A 167 -5.95 -6.66 -5.36
N LYS A 168 -5.93 -5.35 -5.05
CA LYS A 168 -5.25 -4.34 -5.87
C LYS A 168 -3.77 -4.65 -6.10
N MET A 169 -3.07 -5.23 -5.13
CA MET A 169 -1.66 -5.58 -5.31
C MET A 169 -1.45 -6.82 -6.20
N LEU A 170 -2.49 -7.63 -6.39
CA LEU A 170 -2.49 -8.79 -7.30
C LEU A 170 -2.81 -8.40 -8.74
N GLU A 171 -3.47 -7.26 -8.94
CA GLU A 171 -4.03 -6.82 -10.24
C GLU A 171 -3.18 -5.78 -10.97
N VAL A 172 -2.03 -5.41 -10.42
CA VAL A 172 -1.06 -4.53 -11.10
C VAL A 172 -0.53 -5.19 -12.38
N ALA A 173 -0.09 -4.41 -13.37
CA ALA A 173 0.41 -4.97 -14.64
C ALA A 173 1.60 -5.93 -14.47
N TYR A 174 2.47 -5.69 -13.48
CA TYR A 174 3.64 -6.52 -13.19
C TYR A 174 3.64 -6.91 -11.70
N PRO A 175 2.87 -7.95 -11.30
CA PRO A 175 2.90 -8.45 -9.92
C PRO A 175 4.20 -9.22 -9.69
N HIS A 176 4.79 -9.07 -8.50
CA HIS A 176 5.97 -9.85 -8.11
C HIS A 176 5.57 -11.31 -7.85
N GLU A 177 6.40 -12.28 -8.21
CA GLU A 177 6.00 -13.71 -8.21
C GLU A 177 5.56 -14.24 -6.82
N PRO A 178 6.24 -13.92 -5.70
CA PRO A 178 5.73 -14.19 -4.35
C PRO A 178 4.30 -13.67 -4.07
N VAL A 179 3.94 -12.53 -4.65
CA VAL A 179 2.59 -11.97 -4.52
C VAL A 179 1.59 -12.73 -5.40
N LYS A 180 1.96 -13.02 -6.66
CA LYS A 180 1.14 -13.80 -7.59
C LYS A 180 0.83 -15.21 -7.07
N SER A 181 1.79 -15.82 -6.38
CA SER A 181 1.67 -17.14 -5.75
C SER A 181 1.03 -17.11 -4.35
N LEU A 182 0.60 -15.94 -3.87
CA LEU A 182 0.01 -15.72 -2.54
C LEU A 182 0.89 -16.19 -1.37
N THR A 183 2.21 -16.25 -1.55
CA THR A 183 3.20 -16.66 -0.55
C THR A 183 3.60 -15.51 0.40
N CYS A 184 2.58 -14.79 0.88
CA CYS A 184 2.73 -13.56 1.67
C CYS A 184 3.61 -13.76 2.92
N SER A 185 3.51 -14.92 3.57
CA SER A 185 4.26 -15.24 4.80
C SER A 185 5.75 -15.41 4.61
N TYR A 186 6.25 -15.47 3.37
CA TYR A 186 7.69 -15.51 3.13
C TYR A 186 8.35 -14.22 3.64
N CYS A 187 7.72 -13.06 3.38
CA CYS A 187 8.20 -11.77 3.83
C CYS A 187 7.45 -11.26 5.07
N HIS A 188 6.16 -11.56 5.19
CA HIS A 188 5.31 -11.05 6.27
C HIS A 188 5.21 -12.02 7.45
N SER A 189 5.54 -11.55 8.65
CA SER A 189 5.45 -12.35 9.87
C SER A 189 4.05 -12.32 10.48
N SER A 190 3.39 -13.48 10.63
CA SER A 190 2.11 -13.57 11.37
C SER A 190 2.24 -13.24 12.85
N SER A 191 3.47 -13.14 13.37
CA SER A 191 3.76 -12.75 14.75
C SER A 191 4.27 -11.31 14.85
N GLY A 192 3.92 -10.66 15.97
CA GLY A 192 4.33 -9.31 16.32
C GLY A 192 3.22 -8.27 16.21
N THR A 193 3.53 -7.05 16.66
CA THR A 193 2.62 -5.91 16.64
C THR A 193 3.26 -4.77 15.84
N PRO A 194 2.62 -4.27 14.77
CA PRO A 194 1.40 -4.80 14.14
C PRO A 194 1.65 -6.19 13.51
N ARG A 195 0.59 -7.00 13.36
CA ARG A 195 0.67 -8.32 12.71
C ARG A 195 1.07 -8.18 11.24
N TYR A 196 1.68 -9.21 10.67
CA TYR A 196 2.14 -9.26 9.28
C TYR A 196 3.17 -8.20 8.93
N LYS A 197 3.92 -7.67 9.91
CA LYS A 197 5.06 -6.81 9.60
C LYS A 197 6.15 -7.62 8.88
N VAL A 198 6.83 -6.97 7.95
CA VAL A 198 8.06 -7.53 7.35
C VAL A 198 9.17 -7.41 8.39
N GLY A 199 9.77 -8.55 8.77
CA GLY A 199 10.75 -8.60 9.86
C GLY A 199 12.01 -7.81 9.57
N LYS A 200 12.57 -7.97 8.36
CA LYS A 200 13.70 -7.20 7.86
C LYS A 200 13.46 -6.80 6.41
N ARG A 201 13.72 -5.54 6.09
CA ARG A 201 13.57 -4.95 4.74
C ARG A 201 14.95 -4.63 4.16
N ASP A 202 15.84 -5.60 4.22
CA ASP A 202 17.22 -5.48 3.78
C ASP A 202 17.50 -6.44 2.62
N ALA A 203 18.59 -6.17 1.90
CA ALA A 203 18.96 -6.97 0.74
C ALA A 203 19.11 -8.48 0.98
N PRO A 204 19.57 -8.98 2.16
CA PRO A 204 19.60 -10.40 2.44
C PRO A 204 18.28 -11.12 2.17
N LEU A 205 17.14 -10.55 2.59
CA LEU A 205 15.82 -11.13 2.31
C LEU A 205 15.57 -11.27 0.80
N CYS A 206 15.95 -10.26 0.01
CA CYS A 206 15.82 -10.31 -1.44
C CYS A 206 16.75 -11.37 -2.06
N PHE A 207 17.96 -11.51 -1.52
CA PHE A 207 18.99 -12.42 -2.03
C PHE A 207 18.72 -13.89 -1.74
N GLU A 208 17.82 -14.22 -0.82
CA GLU A 208 17.36 -15.61 -0.62
C GLU A 208 16.83 -16.24 -1.92
N CYS A 209 16.25 -15.41 -2.82
CA CYS A 209 15.81 -15.83 -4.15
C CYS A 209 16.61 -15.17 -5.29
N HIS A 210 17.04 -13.92 -5.13
CA HIS A 210 17.80 -13.17 -6.14
C HIS A 210 19.32 -13.27 -5.95
N ALA A 211 19.83 -14.49 -5.76
CA ALA A 211 21.25 -14.77 -5.58
C ALA A 211 22.10 -14.37 -6.80
N ASP A 212 21.50 -14.36 -8.00
CA ASP A 212 22.12 -13.85 -9.22
C ASP A 212 22.46 -12.35 -9.11
N LYS A 213 21.53 -11.58 -8.55
CA LYS A 213 21.72 -10.14 -8.32
C LYS A 213 22.74 -9.90 -7.22
N GLU A 214 22.73 -10.69 -6.17
CA GLU A 214 23.77 -10.63 -5.13
C GLU A 214 25.16 -10.87 -5.74
N ALA A 215 25.30 -11.90 -6.57
CA ALA A 215 26.55 -12.23 -7.23
C ALA A 215 27.03 -11.12 -8.18
N ASP A 216 26.11 -10.48 -8.91
CA ASP A 216 26.46 -9.36 -9.80
C ASP A 216 26.86 -8.10 -9.02
N ILE A 217 26.13 -7.75 -7.95
CA ILE A 217 26.46 -6.60 -7.11
C ILE A 217 27.83 -6.77 -6.46
N LYS A 218 28.16 -7.99 -5.99
CA LYS A 218 29.48 -8.30 -5.42
C LYS A 218 30.64 -8.11 -6.41
N LYS A 219 30.38 -8.13 -7.73
CA LYS A 219 31.40 -7.86 -8.76
C LYS A 219 31.60 -6.37 -9.01
N PHE A 220 30.72 -5.49 -8.53
CA PHE A 220 30.83 -4.06 -8.79
C PHE A 220 31.94 -3.44 -7.93
N THR A 221 32.93 -2.84 -8.60
CA THR A 221 33.92 -1.97 -7.97
C THR A 221 33.28 -0.72 -7.36
N TYR A 222 32.18 -0.25 -7.96
CA TYR A 222 31.43 0.92 -7.55
C TYR A 222 29.94 0.54 -7.45
N PRO A 223 29.47 -0.01 -6.33
CA PRO A 223 28.05 -0.23 -6.12
C PRO A 223 27.33 1.11 -5.95
N HIS A 224 26.09 1.19 -6.44
CA HIS A 224 25.27 2.39 -6.24
C HIS A 224 24.88 2.50 -4.75
N GLY A 225 24.91 3.72 -4.18
CA GLY A 225 24.76 3.94 -2.73
C GLY A 225 23.56 3.23 -2.07
N PRO A 226 22.32 3.39 -2.57
CA PRO A 226 21.16 2.67 -2.03
C PRO A 226 21.30 1.14 -2.10
N VAL A 227 21.96 0.63 -3.15
CA VAL A 227 22.15 -0.82 -3.37
C VAL A 227 23.24 -1.36 -2.45
N ALA A 228 24.33 -0.61 -2.26
CA ALA A 228 25.36 -0.92 -1.27
C ALA A 228 24.80 -0.95 0.16
N ALA A 229 23.82 -0.08 0.46
CA ALA A 229 23.11 -0.05 1.74
C ALA A 229 21.99 -1.11 1.84
N GLY A 230 21.74 -1.87 0.78
CA GLY A 230 20.72 -2.92 0.74
C GLY A 230 19.28 -2.43 0.68
N TYR A 231 19.04 -1.19 0.23
CA TYR A 231 17.73 -0.56 0.15
C TYR A 231 17.07 -0.74 -1.22
N CYS A 232 16.78 -1.99 -1.58
CA CYS A 232 16.12 -2.34 -2.84
C CYS A 232 14.73 -1.66 -3.01
N GLU A 233 13.99 -1.52 -1.91
CA GLU A 233 12.62 -0.98 -1.87
C GLU A 233 12.52 0.53 -2.19
N ILE A 234 13.65 1.25 -2.26
CA ILE A 234 13.66 2.66 -2.65
C ILE A 234 13.26 2.81 -4.13
N CYS A 235 13.73 1.89 -4.98
CA CYS A 235 13.47 1.91 -6.41
C CYS A 235 12.40 0.89 -6.83
N HIS A 236 12.34 -0.26 -6.16
CA HIS A 236 11.43 -1.36 -6.49
C HIS A 236 10.29 -1.47 -5.45
N ASP A 237 9.09 -1.91 -5.85
CA ASP A 237 8.06 -2.38 -4.92
C ASP A 237 8.07 -3.93 -4.91
N PRO A 238 8.34 -4.59 -3.77
CA PRO A 238 8.42 -6.05 -3.69
C PRO A 238 7.07 -6.75 -3.90
N HIS A 239 5.96 -6.00 -3.97
CA HIS A 239 4.67 -6.57 -4.33
C HIS A 239 4.40 -6.56 -5.84
N GLY A 240 4.99 -5.60 -6.56
CA GLY A 240 4.71 -5.35 -7.96
C GLY A 240 4.16 -3.95 -8.23
N THR A 241 4.16 -3.55 -9.52
CA THR A 241 3.78 -2.20 -9.96
C THR A 241 3.22 -2.21 -11.38
N GLU A 242 2.73 -1.06 -11.85
CA GLU A 242 2.38 -0.85 -13.28
C GLU A 242 3.60 -0.75 -14.20
N TYR A 243 4.81 -0.71 -13.64
CA TYR A 243 6.04 -0.50 -14.39
C TYR A 243 6.91 -1.77 -14.45
N PRO A 244 7.60 -2.02 -15.58
CA PRO A 244 8.49 -3.17 -15.71
C PRO A 244 9.58 -3.20 -14.64
N ALA A 245 10.04 -4.40 -14.28
CA ALA A 245 11.01 -4.62 -13.20
C ALA A 245 10.56 -4.08 -11.84
N PHE A 246 9.24 -3.97 -11.63
CA PHE A 246 8.63 -3.59 -10.35
C PHE A 246 9.05 -2.19 -9.87
N MET A 247 9.40 -1.29 -10.81
CA MET A 247 9.86 0.06 -10.50
C MET A 247 8.72 0.88 -9.90
N ARG A 248 8.99 1.66 -8.84
CA ARG A 248 7.93 2.45 -8.17
C ARG A 248 7.32 3.56 -9.04
N ARG A 249 8.03 4.00 -10.08
CA ARG A 249 7.64 5.03 -11.06
C ARG A 249 8.34 4.72 -12.40
N PRO A 250 8.05 5.45 -13.49
CA PRO A 250 8.87 5.38 -14.70
C PRO A 250 10.35 5.59 -14.39
N ILE A 251 11.23 4.85 -15.07
CA ILE A 251 12.65 4.73 -14.70
C ILE A 251 13.35 6.09 -14.52
N ASN A 252 13.12 7.06 -15.41
CA ASN A 252 13.72 8.39 -15.30
C ASN A 252 13.18 9.16 -14.10
N GLU A 253 11.88 9.07 -13.80
CA GLU A 253 11.28 9.72 -12.64
C GLU A 253 11.81 9.17 -11.31
N VAL A 254 12.06 7.87 -11.23
CA VAL A 254 12.71 7.27 -10.06
C VAL A 254 14.11 7.85 -9.87
N CYS A 255 14.93 7.91 -10.92
CA CYS A 255 16.26 8.50 -10.85
C CYS A 255 16.21 9.98 -10.45
N LEU A 256 15.33 10.77 -11.06
CA LEU A 256 15.23 12.20 -10.86
C LEU A 256 14.63 12.58 -9.49
N SER A 257 13.99 11.64 -8.79
CA SER A 257 13.52 11.85 -7.42
C SER A 257 14.64 12.10 -6.41
N CYS A 258 15.88 11.67 -6.73
CA CYS A 258 17.08 11.96 -5.95
C CYS A 258 18.10 12.79 -6.74
N HIS A 259 18.18 12.60 -8.07
CA HIS A 259 19.13 13.30 -8.94
C HIS A 259 18.53 14.54 -9.60
N GLU A 260 17.82 15.37 -8.83
CA GLU A 260 17.06 16.53 -9.35
C GLU A 260 17.91 17.53 -10.15
N LYS A 261 19.19 17.68 -9.81
CA LYS A 261 20.11 18.58 -10.54
C LYS A 261 20.25 18.18 -12.01
N ILE A 262 20.14 16.89 -12.33
CA ILE A 262 20.20 16.38 -13.71
C ILE A 262 18.96 16.83 -14.49
N ALA A 263 17.79 16.95 -13.85
CA ALA A 263 16.58 17.45 -14.52
C ALA A 263 16.69 18.94 -14.92
N LYS A 264 17.56 19.70 -14.26
CA LYS A 264 17.67 21.16 -14.38
C LYS A 264 18.88 21.63 -15.18
N SER A 265 19.73 20.70 -15.63
CA SER A 265 20.99 21.03 -16.29
C SER A 265 21.23 20.11 -17.49
N PRO A 266 21.87 20.60 -18.56
CA PRO A 266 22.33 19.74 -19.65
C PRO A 266 23.19 18.58 -19.12
N HIS A 267 22.85 17.35 -19.50
CA HIS A 267 23.56 16.15 -19.09
C HIS A 267 24.24 15.50 -20.30
N VAL A 268 25.50 15.09 -20.14
CA VAL A 268 26.38 14.63 -21.22
C VAL A 268 26.44 15.67 -22.35
N VAL A 269 27.26 16.71 -22.14
CA VAL A 269 27.54 17.75 -23.14
C VAL A 269 28.82 17.42 -23.91
N ARG A 270 28.81 17.66 -25.23
CA ARG A 270 29.99 17.41 -26.09
C ARG A 270 30.95 18.59 -26.07
N SER A 271 30.43 19.81 -25.93
CA SER A 271 31.20 21.05 -25.81
C SER A 271 30.54 22.00 -24.81
N SER A 272 31.31 22.93 -24.27
CA SER A 272 30.77 23.96 -23.38
C SER A 272 29.67 24.76 -24.12
N GLY A 273 28.49 24.89 -23.51
CA GLY A 273 27.34 25.56 -24.11
C GLY A 273 26.55 24.75 -25.14
N SER A 274 26.91 23.49 -25.43
CA SER A 274 26.07 22.62 -26.27
C SER A 274 24.83 22.12 -25.51
N GLU A 275 23.77 21.82 -26.25
CA GLU A 275 22.66 21.04 -25.71
C GLU A 275 23.16 19.70 -25.14
N GLY A 276 22.48 19.23 -24.09
CA GLY A 276 22.77 17.93 -23.50
C GLY A 276 22.35 16.79 -24.42
N HIS A 277 22.91 15.60 -24.20
CA HIS A 277 22.44 14.40 -24.88
C HIS A 277 20.97 14.13 -24.47
N PRO A 278 20.09 13.70 -25.40
CA PRO A 278 18.73 13.34 -25.05
C PRO A 278 18.71 12.24 -23.98
N LEU A 279 17.82 12.37 -22.99
CA LEU A 279 17.64 11.41 -21.90
C LEU A 279 16.28 10.69 -21.95
N SER A 280 15.40 11.11 -22.87
CA SER A 280 14.05 10.58 -23.13
C SER A 280 13.58 10.96 -24.54
N GLY A 281 12.41 10.48 -24.97
CA GLY A 281 11.75 10.89 -26.22
C GLY A 281 12.45 10.43 -27.51
N ARG A 282 13.50 9.63 -27.41
CA ARG A 282 14.23 9.02 -28.53
C ARG A 282 14.30 7.51 -28.33
N LYS A 283 14.44 6.75 -29.42
CA LYS A 283 14.68 5.31 -29.33
C LYS A 283 16.13 5.06 -28.97
N ASP A 284 16.34 4.16 -28.03
CA ASP A 284 17.62 3.60 -27.67
C ASP A 284 18.15 2.79 -28.85
N ILE A 285 19.35 3.14 -29.32
CA ILE A 285 20.03 2.49 -30.44
C ILE A 285 21.12 1.52 -29.98
N SER A 286 21.32 1.42 -28.66
CA SER A 286 22.31 0.51 -28.10
C SER A 286 21.95 -0.95 -28.37
N PRO A 287 22.94 -1.84 -28.50
CA PRO A 287 22.69 -3.27 -28.70
C PRO A 287 21.81 -3.90 -27.61
N LYS A 288 21.88 -3.40 -26.37
CA LYS A 288 21.19 -3.98 -25.21
C LYS A 288 19.71 -3.61 -25.11
N ARG A 289 19.30 -2.49 -25.71
CA ARG A 289 17.96 -1.90 -25.51
C ARG A 289 17.34 -1.38 -26.81
N LYS A 290 17.87 -1.82 -27.96
CA LYS A 290 17.46 -1.38 -29.30
C LYS A 290 15.93 -1.29 -29.44
N GLY A 291 15.45 -0.11 -29.81
CA GLY A 291 14.03 0.16 -30.07
C GLY A 291 13.17 0.51 -28.85
N LYS A 292 13.69 0.36 -27.63
CA LYS A 292 13.04 0.88 -26.41
C LYS A 292 13.23 2.40 -26.32
N GLU A 293 12.45 3.07 -25.49
CA GLU A 293 12.72 4.47 -25.20
C GLU A 293 14.07 4.61 -24.47
N LEU A 294 14.85 5.60 -24.90
CA LEU A 294 16.10 6.02 -24.29
C LEU A 294 15.81 6.50 -22.87
N SER A 295 16.63 6.06 -21.91
CA SER A 295 16.45 6.40 -20.50
C SER A 295 17.80 6.54 -19.80
N CYS A 296 17.81 6.94 -18.53
CA CYS A 296 19.02 6.93 -17.71
C CYS A 296 19.70 5.54 -17.71
N ALA A 297 18.89 4.48 -17.72
CA ALA A 297 19.35 3.08 -17.72
C ALA A 297 19.94 2.62 -19.08
N SER A 298 19.89 3.46 -20.11
CA SER A 298 20.53 3.21 -21.40
C SER A 298 22.05 3.42 -21.35
N CYS A 299 22.53 4.24 -20.42
CA CYS A 299 23.94 4.55 -20.26
C CYS A 299 24.47 4.15 -18.88
N HIS A 300 23.62 4.18 -17.84
CA HIS A 300 23.97 3.85 -16.47
C HIS A 300 23.34 2.52 -16.04
N ASP A 301 24.09 1.70 -15.32
CA ASP A 301 23.53 0.57 -14.59
C ASP A 301 23.07 1.08 -13.21
N PRO A 302 21.76 0.99 -12.89
CA PRO A 302 21.21 1.54 -11.66
C PRO A 302 21.68 0.82 -10.39
N HIS A 303 22.28 -0.37 -10.51
CA HIS A 303 22.77 -1.15 -9.37
C HIS A 303 24.23 -0.85 -9.03
N GLY A 304 25.01 -0.38 -9.99
CA GLY A 304 26.43 -0.11 -9.84
C GLY A 304 27.23 -0.54 -11.06
N GLY A 305 28.55 -0.50 -10.98
CA GLY A 305 29.39 -0.93 -12.08
C GLY A 305 30.84 -1.15 -11.69
N VAL A 306 31.60 -1.69 -12.65
CA VAL A 306 33.05 -1.91 -12.51
C VAL A 306 33.87 -0.64 -12.84
N VAL A 307 33.21 0.41 -13.33
CA VAL A 307 33.79 1.71 -13.65
C VAL A 307 32.98 2.84 -13.00
N ARG A 308 33.61 4.01 -12.84
CA ARG A 308 32.96 5.21 -12.29
C ARG A 308 31.72 5.59 -13.11
N TYR A 309 30.74 6.18 -12.43
CA TYR A 309 29.45 6.55 -13.00
C TYR A 309 28.62 5.37 -13.53
N PHE A 310 28.97 4.13 -13.20
CA PHE A 310 28.16 2.94 -13.49
C PHE A 310 27.86 2.76 -14.99
N LEU A 311 28.82 3.08 -15.87
CA LEU A 311 28.58 3.02 -17.30
C LEU A 311 28.33 1.58 -17.79
N VAL A 312 27.25 1.38 -18.56
CA VAL A 312 26.88 0.06 -19.11
C VAL A 312 27.87 -0.48 -20.15
N SER A 313 28.75 0.38 -20.66
CA SER A 313 29.90 0.04 -21.51
C SER A 313 31.01 -0.68 -20.75
N ARG A 314 31.01 -0.59 -19.41
CA ARG A 314 32.04 -1.15 -18.52
C ARG A 314 33.47 -0.69 -18.83
N SER A 315 33.62 0.44 -19.52
CA SER A 315 34.91 1.05 -19.84
C SER A 315 35.05 2.40 -19.15
N ALA A 316 36.24 2.67 -18.61
CA ALA A 316 36.59 3.97 -18.04
C ALA A 316 36.84 5.03 -19.12
N GLU A 317 37.01 4.61 -20.38
CA GLU A 317 37.19 5.49 -21.51
C GLU A 317 35.86 6.14 -21.92
N ARG A 318 35.79 7.47 -21.80
CA ARG A 318 34.57 8.23 -22.11
C ARG A 318 34.06 7.97 -23.54
N MET A 319 34.96 7.80 -24.50
CA MET A 319 34.59 7.58 -25.91
C MET A 319 34.05 6.17 -26.18
N ALA A 320 34.41 5.17 -25.37
CA ALA A 320 33.86 3.82 -25.49
C ALA A 320 32.34 3.81 -25.24
N LEU A 321 31.83 4.70 -24.38
CA LEU A 321 30.38 4.87 -24.20
C LEU A 321 29.71 5.44 -25.45
N CYS A 322 30.34 6.43 -26.09
CA CYS A 322 29.79 7.06 -27.30
C CYS A 322 29.75 6.06 -28.46
N GLN A 323 30.82 5.27 -28.64
CA GLN A 323 30.93 4.23 -29.66
C GLN A 323 29.92 3.10 -29.48
N PHE A 324 29.44 2.87 -28.25
CA PHE A 324 28.41 1.87 -27.96
C PHE A 324 27.11 2.07 -28.75
N CYS A 325 26.80 3.32 -29.11
CA CYS A 325 25.61 3.72 -29.84
C CYS A 325 25.93 4.38 -31.18
N HIS A 326 27.07 5.07 -31.27
CA HIS A 326 27.54 5.76 -32.47
C HIS A 326 28.74 5.03 -33.07
N ALA A 327 28.56 3.76 -33.41
CA ALA A 327 29.52 3.04 -34.22
C ALA A 327 29.56 3.71 -35.60
N LYS A 328 30.65 4.44 -35.87
CA LYS A 328 31.07 4.77 -37.22
C LYS A 328 32.14 3.79 -37.62
#